data_AF-A0A9Q3ZHP4-F1
#
_entry.id   AF-A0A9Q3ZHP4-F1
#
_cell.length_a   1.000
_cell.length_b   1.000
_cell.length_c   1.000
_cell.angle_alpha   90.00
_cell.angle_beta   90.00
_cell.angle_gamma   90.00
#
_symmetry.space_group_name_H-M   'P 1'
#
loop_
_entity.id
_entity.type
_entity.pdbx_description
1 polymer ?
#
loop_
_entity_poly.entity_id
_entity_poly.type
_entity_poly.pdbx_seq_one_letter_code
_entity_poly.pdbx_strand_id
1 'polypeptide(L)'
;MLPSRMTFNDLCAAYVRFKLLKPDTVLMYRTSVKSWLNNTDIEYIDEVTEDAVIDWRNLRLRTVRRTTWNMHRRHLRALFNFAMHPKRAWVMSNPFKEVPPAPEPGRLPKTVAVPLLDQVMTLLTRHRGTSKGMAPRWFWGIVVRTFFFTGLRRSQLPGIRWKDLHLDEKYLLLRYET
;
A
#
# COMPACT_ATOMS: atom_id res chain seq x y z
N MET A 1 24.35 -24.78 21.94
CA MET A 1 23.98 -24.23 20.62
C MET A 1 23.78 -22.74 20.80
N LEU A 2 24.62 -21.89 20.20
CA LEU A 2 24.35 -20.45 20.15
C LEU A 2 22.97 -20.25 19.49
N PRO A 3 22.09 -19.39 20.02
CA PRO A 3 20.85 -19.09 19.32
C PRO A 3 21.23 -18.51 17.96
N SER A 4 20.72 -19.13 16.89
CA SER A 4 20.90 -18.61 15.53
C SER A 4 20.48 -17.14 15.50
N ARG A 5 21.39 -16.27 15.05
CA ARG A 5 21.11 -14.83 14.92
C ARG A 5 19.90 -14.63 14.03
N MET A 6 19.03 -13.72 14.42
CA MET A 6 17.73 -13.53 13.77
C MET A 6 17.85 -12.56 12.61
N THR A 7 17.45 -12.98 11.41
CA THR A 7 17.45 -12.13 10.22
C THR A 7 16.16 -11.30 10.10
N PHE A 8 16.14 -10.31 9.22
CA PHE A 8 14.90 -9.61 8.86
C PHE A 8 13.82 -10.54 8.30
N ASN A 9 14.21 -11.58 7.55
CA ASN A 9 13.28 -12.55 6.99
C ASN A 9 12.64 -13.40 8.09
N ASP A 10 13.43 -13.85 9.07
CA ASP A 10 12.93 -14.58 10.24
C ASP A 10 11.95 -13.73 11.05
N LEU A 11 12.28 -12.45 11.25
CA LEU A 11 11.40 -11.51 11.95
C LEU A 11 10.09 -11.28 11.23
N CYS A 12 10.13 -11.10 9.92
CA CYS A 12 8.91 -10.97 9.12
C CYS A 12 8.07 -12.25 9.17
N ALA A 13 8.69 -13.43 9.07
CA ALA A 13 8.00 -14.71 9.15
C ALA A 13 7.33 -14.91 10.52
N ALA A 14 8.05 -14.63 11.61
CA ALA A 14 7.52 -14.70 12.97
C ALA A 14 6.36 -13.72 13.18
N TYR A 15 6.48 -12.48 12.67
CA TYR A 15 5.42 -11.48 12.76
C TYR A 15 4.16 -11.87 12.01
N VAL A 16 4.30 -12.35 10.78
CA VAL A 16 3.17 -12.79 9.93
C VAL A 16 2.52 -14.05 10.48
N ARG A 17 3.29 -14.96 11.08
CA ARG A 17 2.73 -16.12 11.79
C ARG A 17 1.92 -15.67 13.02
N PHE A 18 2.39 -14.65 13.73
CA PHE A 18 1.73 -14.15 14.93
C PHE A 18 0.50 -13.29 14.63
N LYS A 19 0.57 -12.41 13.62
CA LYS A 19 -0.53 -11.55 13.19
C LYS A 19 -1.24 -12.23 12.01
N LEU A 20 -2.49 -12.65 12.18
CA LEU A 20 -3.33 -13.11 11.07
C LEU A 20 -3.67 -11.94 10.13
N LEU A 21 -2.79 -11.67 9.17
CA LEU A 21 -2.87 -10.53 8.24
C LEU A 21 -3.45 -10.94 6.88
N LYS A 22 -4.08 -9.99 6.21
CA LYS A 22 -4.50 -10.15 4.81
C LYS A 22 -3.27 -10.32 3.88
N PRO A 23 -3.36 -11.08 2.78
CA PRO A 23 -2.24 -11.32 1.86
C PRO A 23 -1.52 -10.05 1.38
N ASP A 24 -2.27 -9.02 0.98
CA ASP A 24 -1.69 -7.73 0.54
C ASP A 24 -0.88 -7.04 1.64
N THR A 25 -1.31 -7.18 2.90
CA THR A 25 -0.60 -6.60 4.04
C THR A 25 0.70 -7.35 4.29
N VAL A 26 0.69 -8.68 4.17
CA VAL A 26 1.90 -9.52 4.23
C VAL A 26 2.91 -9.10 3.16
N LEU A 27 2.43 -8.83 1.94
CA LEU A 27 3.27 -8.37 0.84
C LEU A 27 3.96 -7.03 1.17
N MET A 28 3.27 -6.09 1.83
CA MET A 28 3.89 -4.82 2.24
C MET A 28 5.03 -5.00 3.24
N TYR A 29 4.89 -5.92 4.20
CA TYR A 29 5.98 -6.25 5.13
C TYR A 29 7.19 -6.87 4.40
N ARG A 30 6.95 -7.88 3.56
CA ARG A 30 8.00 -8.53 2.76
C ARG A 30 8.71 -7.55 1.83
N THR A 31 7.96 -6.65 1.20
CA THR A 31 8.51 -5.61 0.32
C THR A 31 9.38 -4.63 1.10
N SER A 32 8.99 -4.30 2.34
CA SER A 32 9.76 -3.42 3.21
C SER A 32 11.06 -4.05 3.69
N VAL A 33 11.03 -5.35 4.04
CA VAL A 33 12.24 -6.14 4.32
C VAL A 33 13.17 -6.18 3.12
N LYS A 34 12.64 -6.50 1.94
CA LYS A 34 13.43 -6.50 0.70
C LYS A 34 14.05 -5.13 0.40
N SER A 35 13.29 -4.05 0.64
CA SER A 35 13.76 -2.68 0.46
C SER A 35 14.89 -2.31 1.42
N TRP A 36 14.90 -2.86 2.64
CA TRP A 36 16.03 -2.75 3.55
C TRP A 36 17.24 -3.53 3.01
N LEU A 37 17.11 -4.85 2.84
CA LEU A 37 18.20 -5.75 2.45
C LEU A 37 18.85 -5.41 1.10
N ASN A 38 18.09 -4.83 0.16
CA ASN A 38 18.64 -4.41 -1.14
C ASN A 38 19.43 -3.09 -1.09
N ASN A 39 19.41 -2.38 0.03
CA ASN A 39 19.97 -1.03 0.14
C ASN A 39 20.84 -0.87 1.40
N THR A 40 21.10 -1.95 2.13
CA THR A 40 21.99 -2.01 3.30
C THR A 40 22.69 -3.36 3.29
N ASP A 41 23.88 -3.43 3.88
CA ASP A 41 24.62 -4.70 4.09
C ASP A 41 24.28 -5.36 5.44
N ILE A 42 23.16 -4.94 6.06
CA ILE A 42 22.75 -5.38 7.41
C ILE A 42 21.63 -6.40 7.31
N GLU A 43 21.98 -7.67 7.51
CA GLU A 43 21.04 -8.80 7.45
C GLU A 43 20.38 -9.12 8.80
N TYR A 44 21.10 -8.91 9.90
CA TYR A 44 20.66 -9.29 11.24
C TYR A 44 20.00 -8.12 11.97
N ILE A 45 18.96 -8.43 12.74
CA ILE A 45 18.14 -7.39 13.39
C ILE A 45 18.84 -6.71 14.57
N ASP A 46 19.83 -7.37 15.16
CA ASP A 46 20.63 -6.89 16.29
C ASP A 46 21.77 -5.94 15.87
N GLU A 47 22.11 -5.89 14.57
CA GLU A 47 23.10 -4.98 13.97
C GLU A 47 22.51 -3.61 13.58
N VAL A 48 21.19 -3.48 13.62
CA VAL A 48 20.54 -2.26 13.12
C VAL A 48 20.75 -1.11 14.10
N THR A 49 21.40 -0.05 13.63
CA THR A 49 21.63 1.19 14.37
C THR A 49 20.74 2.32 13.86
N GLU A 50 20.65 3.42 14.60
CA GLU A 50 19.97 4.64 14.15
C GLU A 50 20.63 5.22 12.89
N ASP A 51 21.96 5.28 12.87
CA ASP A 51 22.74 5.77 11.73
C ASP A 51 22.47 4.95 10.46
N ALA A 52 22.40 3.61 10.58
CA ALA A 52 22.05 2.76 9.44
C ALA A 52 20.67 3.10 8.86
N VAL A 53 19.69 3.44 9.69
CA VAL A 53 18.35 3.86 9.24
C VAL A 53 18.39 5.25 8.60
N ILE A 54 19.23 6.16 9.11
CA ILE A 54 19.46 7.50 8.53
C ILE A 54 20.11 7.38 7.14
N ASP A 55 21.14 6.55 7.00
CA ASP A 55 21.85 6.33 5.74
C ASP A 55 20.94 5.70 4.70
N TRP A 56 20.18 4.67 5.09
CA TRP A 56 19.17 4.06 4.24
C TRP A 56 18.11 5.10 3.81
N ARG A 57 17.64 5.97 4.71
CA ARG A 57 16.73 7.08 4.36
C ARG A 57 17.33 7.99 3.29
N ASN A 58 18.55 8.47 3.53
CA ASN A 58 19.21 9.43 2.67
C ASN A 58 19.48 8.84 1.28
N LEU A 59 19.84 7.56 1.21
CA LEU A 59 19.98 6.82 -0.04
C LEU A 59 18.64 6.67 -0.78
N ARG A 60 17.61 6.16 -0.11
CA ARG A 60 16.32 5.85 -0.74
C ARG A 60 15.59 7.11 -1.22
N LEU A 61 15.64 8.21 -0.47
CA LEU A 61 14.96 9.44 -0.86
C LEU A 61 15.53 10.11 -2.12
N ARG A 62 16.68 9.66 -2.64
CA ARG A 62 17.20 10.06 -3.96
C ARG A 62 16.43 9.43 -5.11
N THR A 63 15.79 8.28 -4.89
CA THR A 63 15.19 7.46 -5.96
C THR A 63 13.70 7.20 -5.78
N VAL A 64 13.17 7.33 -4.55
CA VAL A 64 11.75 7.10 -4.27
C VAL A 64 11.08 8.28 -3.59
N ARG A 65 9.75 8.32 -3.74
CA ARG A 65 8.90 9.29 -3.03
C ARG A 65 9.01 9.11 -1.52
N ARG A 66 8.86 10.21 -0.79
CA ARG A 66 8.83 10.25 0.68
C ARG A 66 7.75 9.33 1.26
N THR A 67 6.60 9.25 0.61
CA THR A 67 5.50 8.34 0.99
C THR A 67 5.89 6.86 0.90
N THR A 68 6.67 6.48 -0.12
CA THR A 68 7.18 5.10 -0.30
C THR A 68 8.16 4.75 0.81
N TRP A 69 9.11 5.63 1.11
CA TRP A 69 10.04 5.41 2.21
C TRP A 69 9.32 5.36 3.57
N ASN A 70 8.38 6.27 3.82
CA ASN A 70 7.55 6.28 5.03
C ASN A 70 6.72 4.99 5.19
N MET A 71 6.26 4.39 4.09
CA MET A 71 5.61 3.08 4.10
C MET A 71 6.59 2.01 4.60
N HIS A 72 7.77 1.89 3.98
CA HIS A 72 8.75 0.90 4.39
C HIS A 72 9.17 1.05 5.86
N ARG A 73 9.53 2.28 6.27
CA ARG A 73 9.86 2.60 7.65
C ARG A 73 8.77 2.16 8.63
N ARG A 74 7.50 2.43 8.33
CA ARG A 74 6.37 2.08 9.20
C ARG A 74 6.23 0.56 9.38
N HIS A 75 6.41 -0.21 8.31
CA HIS A 75 6.38 -1.67 8.39
C HIS A 75 7.57 -2.22 9.19
N LEU A 76 8.79 -1.74 8.92
CA LEU A 76 9.99 -2.15 9.67
C LEU A 76 9.90 -1.75 11.16
N ARG A 77 9.41 -0.55 11.46
CA ARG A 77 9.12 -0.12 12.84
C ARG A 77 8.15 -1.07 13.54
N ALA A 78 7.11 -1.54 12.87
CA ALA A 78 6.16 -2.48 13.46
C ALA A 78 6.79 -3.86 13.72
N LEU A 79 7.68 -4.34 12.83
CA LEU A 79 8.47 -5.56 13.05
C LEU A 79 9.39 -5.42 14.27
N PHE A 80 10.10 -4.29 14.39
CA PHE A 80 11.00 -4.06 15.53
C PHE A 80 10.25 -3.88 16.85
N ASN A 81 9.08 -3.23 16.85
CA ASN A 81 8.22 -3.18 18.04
C ASN A 81 7.78 -4.59 18.48
N PHE A 82 7.56 -5.50 17.53
CA PHE A 82 7.23 -6.88 17.84
C PHE A 82 8.42 -7.64 18.43
N ALA A 83 9.63 -7.43 17.89
CA ALA A 83 10.88 -8.02 18.38
C ALA A 83 11.28 -7.52 19.78
N MET A 84 11.04 -6.24 20.07
CA MET A 84 11.31 -5.60 21.36
C MET A 84 10.42 -6.07 22.51
N HIS A 85 9.33 -6.78 22.23
CA HIS A 85 8.37 -7.17 23.27
C HIS A 85 9.09 -7.93 24.41
N PRO A 86 8.83 -7.65 25.70
CA PRO A 86 9.61 -8.21 26.82
C PRO A 86 9.71 -9.73 26.84
N LYS A 87 8.66 -10.43 26.39
CA LYS A 87 8.64 -11.90 26.26
C LYS A 87 9.57 -12.46 25.18
N ARG A 88 10.00 -11.65 24.22
CA ARG A 88 10.86 -12.03 23.10
C ARG A 88 12.28 -11.50 23.30
N ALA A 89 12.38 -10.20 23.60
CA ALA A 89 13.64 -9.49 23.84
C ALA A 89 14.72 -9.79 22.76
N TRP A 90 14.31 -9.90 21.49
CA TRP A 90 15.23 -10.20 20.39
C TRP A 90 16.08 -8.98 20.00
N VAL A 91 15.59 -7.79 20.30
CA VAL A 91 16.31 -6.51 20.17
C VAL A 91 15.95 -5.62 21.36
N MET A 92 16.88 -4.75 21.74
CA MET A 92 16.73 -3.86 22.90
C MET A 92 16.12 -2.50 22.55
N SER A 93 16.17 -2.10 21.28
CA SER A 93 15.68 -0.81 20.80
C SER A 93 15.06 -0.94 19.40
N ASN A 94 14.36 0.11 18.97
CA ASN A 94 13.76 0.20 17.63
C ASN A 94 14.30 1.44 16.90
N PRO A 95 15.40 1.30 16.14
CA PRO A 95 15.99 2.41 15.39
C PRO A 95 15.01 3.07 14.40
N PHE A 96 14.07 2.31 13.84
CA PHE A 96 13.03 2.84 12.95
C PHE A 96 11.99 3.70 13.67
N LYS A 97 11.88 3.61 15.00
CA LYS A 97 11.05 4.50 15.81
C LYS A 97 11.73 5.85 15.98
N GLU A 98 13.03 5.86 16.26
CA GLU A 98 13.81 7.06 16.58
C GLU A 98 14.01 7.97 15.37
N VAL A 99 14.34 7.40 14.20
CA VAL A 99 14.42 8.20 12.97
C VAL A 99 13.02 8.69 12.57
N PRO A 100 12.73 9.99 12.40
CA PRO A 100 11.39 10.47 12.08
C PRO A 100 10.96 10.17 10.62
N PRO A 101 9.64 10.17 10.32
CA PRO A 101 9.16 10.09 8.94
C PRO A 101 9.62 11.28 8.10
N ALA A 102 9.80 11.06 6.80
CA ALA A 102 10.14 12.11 5.85
C ALA A 102 8.91 13.01 5.63
N PRO A 103 9.05 14.36 5.70
CA PRO A 103 7.94 15.28 5.52
C PRO A 103 7.22 15.08 4.18
N GLU A 104 5.93 14.77 4.19
CA GLU A 104 5.18 14.58 2.94
C GLU A 104 4.90 15.94 2.29
N PRO A 105 5.03 16.08 0.96
CA PRO A 105 4.51 17.26 0.28
C PRO A 105 3.01 17.37 0.50
N GLY A 106 2.47 18.59 0.40
CA GLY A 106 1.03 18.86 0.53
C GLY A 106 0.21 17.85 -0.26
N ARG A 107 -0.80 17.25 0.39
CA ARG A 107 -1.64 16.24 -0.25
C ARG A 107 -2.44 16.91 -1.36
N LEU A 108 -2.40 16.32 -2.55
CA LEU A 108 -3.34 16.68 -3.60
C LEU A 108 -4.77 16.50 -3.09
N PRO A 109 -5.72 17.36 -3.52
CA PRO A 109 -7.12 17.20 -3.21
C PRO A 109 -7.58 15.78 -3.56
N LYS A 110 -8.33 15.16 -2.64
CA LYS A 110 -8.91 13.83 -2.85
C LYS A 110 -10.18 13.86 -3.69
N THR A 111 -10.62 15.06 -4.08
CA THR A 111 -11.87 15.31 -4.81
C THR A 111 -11.57 15.71 -6.24
N VAL A 112 -12.48 15.35 -7.14
CA VAL A 112 -12.47 15.78 -8.54
C VAL A 112 -13.47 16.92 -8.67
N ALA A 113 -13.08 18.03 -9.29
CA ALA A 113 -13.98 19.15 -9.54
C ALA A 113 -15.07 18.75 -10.55
N VAL A 114 -16.32 19.14 -10.30
CA VAL A 114 -17.47 18.82 -11.19
C VAL A 114 -17.22 19.27 -12.64
N PRO A 115 -16.66 20.47 -12.93
CA PRO A 115 -16.37 20.85 -14.31
C PRO A 115 -15.40 19.92 -15.04
N LEU A 116 -14.42 19.35 -14.33
CA LEU A 116 -13.49 18.38 -14.89
C LEU A 116 -14.21 17.06 -15.21
N LEU A 117 -15.14 16.64 -14.34
CA LEU A 117 -15.97 15.47 -14.59
C LEU A 117 -16.84 15.65 -15.84
N ASP A 118 -17.45 16.82 -16.03
CA ASP A 118 -18.28 17.12 -17.21
C ASP A 118 -17.47 17.09 -18.51
N GLN A 119 -16.23 17.62 -18.49
CA GLN A 119 -15.31 17.54 -19.63
C GLN A 119 -14.95 16.09 -19.96
N VAL A 120 -14.63 15.28 -18.95
CA VAL A 120 -14.34 13.85 -19.12
C VAL A 120 -15.54 13.11 -19.69
N MET A 121 -16.74 13.36 -19.15
CA MET A 121 -17.96 12.71 -19.65
C MET A 121 -18.27 13.12 -21.09
N THR A 122 -18.03 14.38 -21.45
CA THR A 122 -18.16 14.88 -22.84
C THR A 122 -17.20 14.13 -23.78
N LEU A 123 -15.93 13.97 -23.40
CA LEU A 123 -14.93 13.23 -24.17
C LEU A 123 -15.34 11.75 -24.39
N LEU A 124 -15.87 11.12 -23.35
CA LEU A 124 -16.25 9.70 -23.35
C LEU A 124 -17.55 9.42 -24.11
N THR A 125 -18.43 10.42 -24.24
CA THR A 125 -19.75 10.27 -24.88
C THR A 125 -19.81 10.77 -26.33
N ARG A 126 -19.09 11.85 -26.67
CA ARG A 126 -19.26 12.53 -27.98
C ARG A 126 -18.43 11.97 -29.13
N HIS A 127 -17.36 11.22 -28.86
CA HIS A 127 -16.43 10.80 -29.91
C HIS A 127 -16.50 9.28 -30.17
N ARG A 128 -16.97 8.91 -31.37
CA ARG A 128 -16.72 7.58 -31.96
C ARG A 128 -15.26 7.51 -32.43
N GLY A 129 -14.33 7.37 -31.49
CA GLY A 129 -12.90 7.39 -31.78
C GLY A 129 -12.12 6.38 -30.96
N THR A 130 -11.32 5.56 -31.65
CA THR A 130 -10.44 4.53 -31.08
C THR A 130 -9.07 5.13 -30.76
N SER A 131 -8.97 5.95 -29.71
CA SER A 131 -7.66 6.10 -29.07
C SER A 131 -7.31 4.73 -28.48
N LYS A 132 -6.21 4.11 -28.93
CA LYS A 132 -5.87 2.70 -28.64
C LYS A 132 -5.90 2.33 -27.14
N GLY A 133 -5.75 3.31 -26.24
CA GLY A 133 -5.81 3.10 -24.79
C GLY A 133 -7.16 3.33 -24.10
N MET A 134 -8.21 3.79 -24.80
CA MET A 134 -9.50 4.16 -24.17
C MET A 134 -10.72 3.64 -24.95
N ALA A 135 -10.51 2.68 -25.84
CA ALA A 135 -11.60 2.00 -26.54
C ALA A 135 -12.08 0.79 -25.72
N PRO A 136 -13.41 0.54 -25.63
CA PRO A 136 -14.48 1.43 -26.08
C PRO A 136 -14.75 2.57 -25.08
N ARG A 137 -14.93 3.80 -25.58
CA ARG A 137 -15.15 4.99 -24.72
C ARG A 137 -16.46 4.94 -23.94
N TRP A 138 -17.51 4.37 -24.53
CA TRP A 138 -18.81 4.22 -23.86
C TRP A 138 -18.69 3.40 -22.57
N PHE A 139 -17.83 2.38 -22.55
CA PHE A 139 -17.60 1.54 -21.37
C PHE A 139 -17.00 2.36 -20.24
N TRP A 140 -15.97 3.16 -20.54
CA TRP A 140 -15.37 4.05 -19.55
C TRP A 140 -16.35 5.14 -19.06
N GLY A 141 -17.26 5.59 -19.93
CA GLY A 141 -18.36 6.47 -19.54
C GLY A 141 -19.29 5.84 -18.49
N ILE A 142 -19.61 4.56 -18.65
CA ILE A 142 -20.38 3.79 -17.66
C ILE A 142 -19.58 3.68 -16.36
N VAL A 143 -18.31 3.25 -16.43
CA VAL A 143 -17.44 3.08 -15.24
C VAL A 143 -17.34 4.37 -14.40
N VAL A 144 -17.11 5.52 -15.04
CA VAL A 144 -17.02 6.81 -14.35
C VAL A 144 -18.35 7.17 -13.68
N ARG A 145 -19.48 7.01 -14.38
CA ARG A 145 -20.81 7.25 -13.81
C ARG A 145 -21.11 6.32 -12.64
N THR A 146 -20.76 5.05 -12.76
CA THR A 146 -20.92 4.09 -11.66
C THR A 146 -20.17 4.57 -10.43
N PHE A 147 -18.89 4.96 -10.53
CA PHE A 147 -18.17 5.50 -9.37
C PHE A 147 -18.79 6.78 -8.81
N PHE A 148 -19.20 7.70 -9.68
CA PHE A 148 -19.78 8.98 -9.28
C PHE A 148 -21.10 8.80 -8.51
N PHE A 149 -22.00 7.95 -8.99
CA PHE A 149 -23.33 7.79 -8.39
C PHE A 149 -23.40 6.79 -7.23
N THR A 150 -22.46 5.83 -7.15
CA THR A 150 -22.51 4.77 -6.12
C THR A 150 -21.48 4.93 -5.02
N GLY A 151 -20.43 5.74 -5.22
CA GLY A 151 -19.31 5.85 -4.28
C GLY A 151 -18.50 4.56 -4.11
N LEU A 152 -18.59 3.62 -5.06
CA LEU A 152 -17.87 2.35 -5.03
C LEU A 152 -16.37 2.51 -4.89
N ARG A 153 -15.73 1.63 -4.10
CA ARG A 153 -14.27 1.50 -4.17
C ARG A 153 -13.90 0.85 -5.51
N ARG A 154 -12.84 1.34 -6.15
CA ARG A 154 -12.34 0.82 -7.44
C ARG A 154 -12.18 -0.70 -7.45
N SER A 155 -11.73 -1.30 -6.35
CA SER A 155 -11.53 -2.75 -6.24
C SER A 155 -12.83 -3.56 -6.20
N GLN A 156 -13.97 -2.94 -5.92
CA GLN A 156 -15.27 -3.63 -5.85
C GLN A 156 -15.90 -3.78 -7.24
N LEU A 157 -15.61 -2.84 -8.15
CA LEU A 157 -16.22 -2.82 -9.50
C LEU A 157 -16.01 -4.14 -10.28
N PRO A 158 -14.80 -4.74 -10.33
CA PRO A 158 -14.60 -6.00 -11.05
C PRO A 158 -15.33 -7.21 -10.45
N GLY A 159 -15.74 -7.12 -9.18
CA GLY A 159 -16.44 -8.21 -8.49
C GLY A 159 -17.95 -8.25 -8.70
N ILE A 160 -18.51 -7.21 -9.33
CA ILE A 160 -19.96 -7.11 -9.57
C ILE A 160 -20.37 -8.09 -10.67
N ARG A 161 -21.42 -8.88 -10.41
CA ARG A 161 -22.00 -9.81 -11.37
C ARG A 161 -23.43 -9.39 -11.72
N TRP A 162 -23.98 -9.94 -12.80
CA TRP A 162 -25.36 -9.70 -13.21
C TRP A 162 -26.38 -9.98 -12.09
N LYS A 163 -26.16 -11.04 -11.31
CA LYS A 163 -27.01 -11.40 -10.17
C LYS A 163 -27.00 -10.41 -9.00
N ASP A 164 -26.07 -9.46 -9.00
CA ASP A 164 -25.94 -8.44 -7.97
C ASP A 164 -26.66 -7.12 -8.37
N LEU A 165 -27.11 -7.03 -9.63
CA LEU A 165 -27.82 -5.88 -10.19
C LEU A 165 -29.33 -6.15 -10.14
N HIS A 166 -30.01 -5.40 -9.28
CA HIS A 166 -31.46 -5.47 -9.10
C HIS A 166 -32.07 -4.19 -9.66
N LEU A 167 -32.38 -4.21 -10.96
CA LEU A 167 -32.79 -3.01 -11.71
C LEU A 167 -34.21 -2.56 -11.36
N ASP A 168 -35.12 -3.51 -11.13
CA ASP A 168 -36.51 -3.23 -10.78
C ASP A 168 -36.60 -2.59 -9.40
N GLU A 169 -35.85 -3.14 -8.43
CA GLU A 169 -35.74 -2.64 -7.07
C GLU A 169 -34.69 -1.54 -6.90
N LYS A 170 -33.97 -1.21 -7.98
CA LYS A 170 -32.97 -0.12 -8.09
C LYS A 170 -31.85 -0.19 -7.05
N TYR A 171 -31.31 -1.38 -6.78
CA TYR A 171 -30.13 -1.53 -5.92
C TYR A 171 -29.04 -2.40 -6.54
N LEU A 172 -27.83 -2.20 -6.02
CA LEU A 172 -26.63 -2.95 -6.38
C LEU A 172 -26.06 -3.61 -5.12
N LEU A 173 -26.01 -4.94 -5.11
CA LEU A 173 -25.45 -5.70 -4.01
C LEU A 173 -23.92 -5.76 -4.09
N LEU A 174 -23.24 -5.33 -3.03
CA LEU A 174 -21.79 -5.36 -2.96
C LEU A 174 -21.32 -6.47 -2.05
N ARG A 175 -20.67 -7.47 -2.63
CA ARG A 175 -20.09 -8.58 -1.86
C ARG A 175 -18.74 -8.16 -1.30
N TYR A 176 -18.46 -8.61 -0.08
CA TYR A 176 -17.16 -8.53 0.56
C TYR A 176 -16.46 -9.90 0.46
N GLU A 177 -16.42 -10.48 -0.74
CA GLU A 177 -15.59 -11.66 -1.00
C GLU A 177 -14.29 -11.13 -1.60
N THR A 178 -13.24 -11.09 -0.78
CA THR A 178 -11.85 -10.76 -1.19
C THR A 178 -11.01 -12.02 -1.13
#